data_AF-A0A7S3CEM6-F1
#
_entry.id   AF-A0A7S3CEM6-F1
#
_cell.length_a   1.000
_cell.length_b   1.000
_cell.length_c   1.000
_cell.angle_alpha   90.00
_cell.angle_beta   90.00
_cell.angle_gamma   90.00
#
_symmetry.space_group_name_H-M   'P 1'
#
loop_
_entity.id
_entity.type
_entity.pdbx_description
1 polymer ?
#
loop_
_entity_poly.entity_id
_entity_poly.type
_entity_poly.pdbx_seq_one_letter_code
_entity_poly.pdbx_strand_id
1 'polypeptide(L)'
;SFFAVVLGERPDLRERLRVVRSAGGSPASRDAGFVLYWARGNALRTEENPALDVAKLCAQELRLPLVALFHLSEAGSTRRRHMFLLQGWKEVCEELEREGIRAVCHVARPGRRNPSYMTMACRAALVVSEEPFTNPLLEDARRVALAPGNGVAPLALVDASCVLPARLCPPGKDLRAYAFEAATKASR
;
A
#
# COMPACT_ATOMS: atom_id res chain seq x y z
N SER A 1 -15.10 6.79 -11.73
CA SER A 1 -13.86 7.22 -11.03
C SER A 1 -12.68 6.46 -11.64
N PHE A 2 -11.44 6.96 -11.53
CA PHE A 2 -10.24 6.29 -12.07
C PHE A 2 -10.17 4.80 -11.71
N PHE A 3 -10.30 4.47 -10.42
CA PHE A 3 -10.28 3.07 -9.97
C PHE A 3 -11.44 2.21 -10.48
N ALA A 4 -12.59 2.80 -10.83
CA ALA A 4 -13.68 2.04 -11.43
C ALA A 4 -13.34 1.61 -12.86
N VAL A 5 -12.55 2.39 -13.58
CA VAL A 5 -12.02 2.04 -14.91
C VAL A 5 -10.94 0.98 -14.76
N VAL A 6 -9.91 1.25 -13.95
CA VAL A 6 -8.76 0.34 -13.74
C VAL A 6 -9.18 -1.03 -13.21
N LEU A 7 -10.11 -1.06 -12.27
CA LEU A 7 -10.59 -2.30 -11.64
C LEU A 7 -11.94 -2.74 -12.20
N GLY A 8 -12.27 -2.34 -13.44
CA GLY A 8 -13.50 -2.64 -14.15
C GLY A 8 -13.90 -4.12 -14.05
N GLU A 9 -12.94 -4.98 -14.43
CA GLU A 9 -13.08 -6.43 -14.56
C GLU A 9 -12.55 -7.21 -13.34
N ARG A 10 -12.14 -6.50 -12.28
CA ARG A 10 -11.53 -7.07 -11.07
C ARG A 10 -12.33 -6.72 -9.81
N PRO A 11 -13.53 -7.29 -9.64
CA PRO A 11 -14.36 -7.03 -8.46
C PRO A 11 -13.66 -7.45 -7.16
N ASP A 12 -12.87 -8.52 -7.22
CA ASP A 12 -12.01 -9.05 -6.15
C ASP A 12 -11.00 -8.03 -5.61
N LEU A 13 -10.43 -7.20 -6.48
CA LEU A 13 -9.52 -6.12 -6.09
C LEU A 13 -10.29 -4.86 -5.67
N ARG A 14 -11.41 -4.59 -6.33
CA ARG A 14 -12.24 -3.40 -6.06
C ARG A 14 -12.80 -3.41 -4.63
N GLU A 15 -13.24 -4.56 -4.14
CA GLU A 15 -13.79 -4.68 -2.79
C GLU A 15 -12.74 -4.45 -1.68
N ARG A 16 -11.46 -4.73 -1.98
CA ARG A 16 -10.30 -4.53 -1.09
C ARG A 16 -9.84 -3.08 -1.05
N LEU A 17 -10.13 -2.31 -2.09
CA LEU A 17 -9.61 -0.97 -2.28
C LEU A 17 -10.40 0.08 -1.50
N ARG A 18 -9.68 0.98 -0.83
CA ARG A 18 -10.20 2.15 -0.15
C ARG A 18 -9.40 3.40 -0.56
N VAL A 19 -10.06 4.33 -1.25
CA VAL A 19 -9.46 5.64 -1.56
C VAL A 19 -9.54 6.51 -0.32
N VAL A 20 -8.39 6.85 0.26
CA VAL A 20 -8.32 7.68 1.48
C VAL A 20 -7.91 9.11 1.20
N ARG A 21 -7.26 9.35 0.05
CA ARG A 21 -6.98 10.69 -0.47
C ARG A 21 -7.27 10.71 -1.95
N SER A 22 -8.23 11.53 -2.35
CA SER A 22 -8.53 11.78 -3.76
C SER A 22 -7.61 12.85 -4.33
N ALA A 23 -7.41 12.81 -5.64
CA ALA A 23 -6.66 13.82 -6.33
C ALA A 23 -7.42 15.16 -6.31
N GLY A 24 -6.75 16.26 -5.94
CA GLY A 24 -7.28 17.62 -6.13
C GLY A 24 -7.26 18.11 -7.58
N GLY A 25 -7.11 17.20 -8.56
CA GLY A 25 -6.91 17.41 -9.99
C GLY A 25 -6.55 16.09 -10.69
N SER A 26 -6.50 16.01 -12.02
CA SER A 26 -6.13 14.75 -12.71
C SER A 26 -4.71 14.30 -12.34
N PRO A 27 -4.44 12.99 -12.09
CA PRO A 27 -3.09 12.50 -11.77
C PRO A 27 -2.00 12.92 -12.76
N ALA A 28 -2.40 13.19 -14.01
CA ALA A 28 -1.55 13.62 -15.11
C ALA A 28 -1.07 15.09 -15.03
N SER A 29 -1.60 15.93 -14.13
CA SER A 29 -1.21 17.35 -14.04
C SER A 29 0.05 17.60 -13.20
N ARG A 30 0.80 16.55 -12.86
CA ARG A 30 2.02 16.63 -12.06
C ARG A 30 3.19 16.20 -12.95
N ASP A 31 4.38 16.75 -12.74
CA ASP A 31 5.66 16.15 -13.19
C ASP A 31 5.94 14.84 -12.42
N ALA A 32 4.92 13.99 -12.33
CA ALA A 32 4.92 12.77 -11.57
C ALA A 32 5.43 11.65 -12.46
N GLY A 33 6.60 11.14 -12.11
CA GLY A 33 7.31 10.19 -12.96
C GLY A 33 6.93 8.73 -12.75
N PHE A 34 6.06 8.38 -11.80
CA PHE A 34 5.80 6.97 -11.44
C PHE A 34 4.53 6.77 -10.58
N VAL A 35 4.03 5.53 -10.58
CA VAL A 35 3.13 5.01 -9.54
C VAL A 35 3.98 4.43 -8.41
N LEU A 36 3.62 4.74 -7.16
CA LEU A 36 4.32 4.26 -5.97
C LEU A 36 3.54 3.11 -5.34
N TYR A 37 4.10 1.90 -5.35
CA TYR A 37 3.69 0.85 -4.44
C TYR A 37 4.42 1.03 -3.11
N TRP A 38 3.71 1.46 -2.07
CA TRP A 38 4.26 1.63 -0.73
C TRP A 38 4.05 0.37 0.10
N ALA A 39 5.07 -0.49 0.13
CA ALA A 39 5.08 -1.70 0.94
C ALA A 39 5.23 -1.34 2.42
N ARG A 40 4.30 -1.82 3.24
CA ARG A 40 4.22 -1.62 4.69
C ARG A 40 4.78 -2.82 5.45
N GLY A 41 4.92 -3.96 4.76
CA GLY A 41 5.54 -5.17 5.28
C GLY A 41 4.55 -6.18 5.86
N ASN A 42 3.23 -5.94 5.74
CA ASN A 42 2.21 -6.93 6.10
C ASN A 42 1.83 -7.85 4.93
N ALA A 43 2.19 -7.53 3.69
CA ALA A 43 2.16 -8.45 2.55
C ALA A 43 3.50 -8.41 1.79
N LEU A 44 4.58 -8.75 2.48
CA LEU A 44 5.93 -8.87 1.91
C LEU A 44 6.06 -10.11 1.00
N ARG A 45 5.45 -10.03 -0.19
CA ARG A 45 5.44 -11.04 -1.25
C ARG A 45 5.08 -10.40 -2.59
N THR A 46 5.55 -10.98 -3.68
CA THR A 46 5.21 -10.55 -5.05
C THR A 46 3.98 -11.26 -5.60
N GLU A 47 3.80 -12.53 -5.22
CA GLU A 47 2.64 -13.34 -5.58
C GLU A 47 1.47 -13.15 -4.61
N GLU A 48 0.24 -13.31 -5.11
CA GLU A 48 -1.00 -13.20 -4.33
C GLU A 48 -1.05 -11.92 -3.47
N ASN A 49 -0.58 -10.80 -4.04
CA ASN A 49 -0.53 -9.51 -3.36
C ASN A 49 -1.51 -8.52 -4.04
N PRO A 50 -2.76 -8.41 -3.55
CA PRO A 50 -3.75 -7.52 -4.12
C PRO A 50 -3.30 -6.05 -4.20
N ALA A 51 -2.46 -5.58 -3.26
CA ALA A 51 -1.98 -4.20 -3.26
C ALA A 51 -0.97 -3.96 -4.40
N LEU A 52 -0.07 -4.93 -4.63
CA LEU A 52 0.86 -4.89 -5.75
C LEU A 52 0.12 -5.03 -7.10
N ASP A 53 -0.88 -5.91 -7.18
CA ASP A 53 -1.69 -6.09 -8.39
C ASP A 53 -2.42 -4.80 -8.78
N VAL A 54 -3.06 -4.14 -7.80
CA VAL A 54 -3.69 -2.83 -8.02
C VAL A 54 -2.65 -1.81 -8.49
N ALA A 55 -1.45 -1.80 -7.90
CA ALA A 55 -0.40 -0.86 -8.30
C ALA A 55 0.08 -1.11 -9.74
N LYS A 56 0.27 -2.38 -10.15
CA LYS A 56 0.60 -2.80 -11.52
C LYS A 56 -0.46 -2.34 -12.52
N LEU A 57 -1.74 -2.60 -12.23
CA LEU A 57 -2.86 -2.19 -13.09
C LEU A 57 -2.95 -0.66 -13.21
N CYS A 58 -2.76 0.08 -12.11
CA CYS A 58 -2.74 1.54 -12.15
C CYS A 58 -1.56 2.10 -12.95
N ALA A 59 -0.37 1.51 -12.80
CA ALA A 59 0.82 1.90 -13.55
C ALA A 59 0.64 1.68 -15.06
N GLN A 60 0.06 0.54 -15.44
CA GLN A 60 -0.29 0.22 -16.82
C GLN A 60 -1.29 1.22 -17.41
N GLU A 61 -2.39 1.49 -16.70
CA GLU A 61 -3.42 2.43 -17.16
C GLU A 61 -2.86 3.86 -17.31
N LEU A 62 -2.06 4.32 -16.34
CA LEU A 62 -1.44 5.63 -16.36
C LEU A 62 -0.25 5.73 -17.33
N ARG A 63 0.23 4.59 -17.86
CA ARG A 63 1.46 4.48 -18.67
C ARG A 63 2.67 5.08 -17.96
N LEU A 64 2.78 4.84 -16.66
CA LEU A 64 3.88 5.30 -15.82
C LEU A 64 4.66 4.10 -15.26
N PRO A 65 5.96 4.22 -15.01
CA PRO A 65 6.71 3.16 -14.34
C PRO A 65 6.18 2.94 -12.92
N LEU A 66 6.29 1.70 -12.45
CA LEU A 66 5.99 1.32 -11.07
C LEU A 66 7.28 1.32 -10.23
N VAL A 67 7.23 1.97 -9.08
CA VAL A 67 8.30 1.96 -8.08
C VAL A 67 7.76 1.37 -6.79
N ALA A 68 8.41 0.33 -6.27
CA ALA A 68 8.14 -0.23 -4.96
C ALA A 68 9.02 0.43 -3.91
N LEU A 69 8.42 0.92 -2.82
CA LEU A 69 9.13 1.50 -1.68
C LEU A 69 8.93 0.64 -0.43
N PHE A 70 10.04 0.18 0.12
CA PHE A 70 10.11 -0.49 1.41
C PHE A 70 10.66 0.48 2.46
N HIS A 71 9.98 0.58 3.61
CA HIS A 71 10.39 1.47 4.70
C HIS A 71 10.39 0.74 6.05
N LEU A 72 11.50 0.86 6.78
CA LEU A 72 11.71 0.21 8.07
C LEU A 72 12.34 1.20 9.04
N SER A 73 11.78 1.31 10.23
CA SER A 73 12.42 2.00 11.35
C SER A 73 13.29 1.01 12.12
N GLU A 74 14.50 1.45 12.51
CA GLU A 74 15.33 0.69 13.46
C GLU A 74 14.72 0.63 14.88
N ALA A 75 13.76 1.50 15.20
CA ALA A 75 13.21 1.60 16.55
C ALA A 75 12.15 0.52 16.82
N GLY A 76 12.04 0.09 18.08
CA GLY A 76 10.89 -0.70 18.57
C GLY A 76 10.84 -2.15 18.10
N SER A 77 11.96 -2.73 17.65
CA SER A 77 12.02 -4.13 17.21
C SER A 77 13.35 -4.77 17.60
N THR A 78 13.35 -6.10 17.71
CA THR A 78 14.56 -6.87 18.04
C THR A 78 15.43 -7.09 16.81
N ARG A 79 16.74 -7.26 17.02
CA ARG A 79 17.70 -7.60 15.94
C ARG A 79 17.25 -8.81 15.12
N ARG A 80 16.70 -9.85 15.77
CA ARG A 80 16.19 -11.05 15.10
C ARG A 80 15.05 -10.72 14.14
N ARG A 81 14.09 -9.90 14.60
CA ARG A 81 12.95 -9.48 13.77
C ARG A 81 13.40 -8.60 12.60
N HIS A 82 14.34 -7.68 12.83
CA HIS A 82 14.91 -6.87 11.74
C HIS A 82 15.65 -7.71 10.72
N MET A 83 16.45 -8.69 11.16
CA MET A 83 17.18 -9.59 10.26
C MET A 83 16.21 -10.36 9.35
N PHE A 84 15.16 -10.95 9.94
CA PHE A 84 14.14 -11.68 9.20
C PHE A 84 13.46 -10.80 8.13
N LEU A 85 13.05 -9.59 8.49
CA LEU A 85 12.43 -8.65 7.54
C LEU A 85 13.39 -8.24 6.42
N LEU A 86 14.64 -7.92 6.74
CA LEU A 86 15.63 -7.49 5.75
C LEU A 86 16.03 -8.61 4.79
N GLN A 87 16.06 -9.86 5.25
CA GLN A 87 16.27 -11.03 4.40
C GLN A 87 15.12 -11.21 3.42
N GLY A 88 13.87 -11.18 3.91
CA GLY A 88 12.70 -11.26 3.04
C GLY A 88 12.60 -10.07 2.07
N TRP A 89 13.00 -8.87 2.49
CA TRP A 89 13.06 -7.71 1.59
C TRP A 89 14.01 -7.95 0.43
N LYS A 90 15.18 -8.54 0.68
CA LYS A 90 16.15 -8.84 -0.37
C LYS A 90 15.52 -9.72 -1.45
N GLU A 91 14.89 -10.82 -1.05
CA GLU A 91 14.24 -11.77 -1.96
C GLU A 91 13.13 -11.11 -2.78
N VAL A 92 12.22 -10.39 -2.13
CA VAL A 92 11.12 -9.68 -2.80
C VAL A 92 11.63 -8.58 -3.74
N CYS A 93 12.70 -7.87 -3.37
CA CYS A 93 13.29 -6.85 -4.25
C CYS A 93 13.85 -7.48 -5.53
N GLU A 94 14.56 -8.60 -5.41
CA GLU A 94 15.10 -9.31 -6.57
C GLU A 94 13.98 -9.83 -7.50
N GLU A 95 12.86 -10.31 -6.93
CA GLU A 95 11.67 -10.70 -7.71
C GLU A 95 11.04 -9.51 -8.45
N LEU A 96 10.82 -8.39 -7.76
CA LEU A 96 10.28 -7.18 -8.37
C LEU A 96 11.19 -6.66 -9.49
N GLU A 97 12.51 -6.66 -9.28
CA GLU A 97 13.47 -6.21 -10.29
C GLU A 97 13.50 -7.11 -11.53
N ARG A 98 13.32 -8.44 -11.36
CA ARG A 98 13.15 -9.37 -12.48
C ARG A 98 11.88 -9.09 -13.29
N GLU A 99 10.83 -8.57 -12.65
CA GLU A 99 9.61 -8.10 -13.32
C GLU A 99 9.74 -6.66 -13.88
N GLY A 100 10.91 -6.03 -13.80
CA GLY A 100 11.13 -4.66 -14.28
C GLY A 100 10.59 -3.57 -13.35
N ILE A 101 10.21 -3.92 -12.12
CA ILE A 101 9.73 -2.97 -11.09
C ILE A 101 10.92 -2.52 -10.26
N ARG A 102 11.15 -1.20 -10.19
CA ARG A 102 12.24 -0.65 -9.39
C ARG A 102 11.90 -0.75 -7.90
N ALA A 103 12.73 -1.45 -7.13
CA ALA A 103 12.65 -1.50 -5.68
C ALA A 103 13.53 -0.44 -5.02
N VAL A 104 12.98 0.29 -4.04
CA VAL A 104 13.68 1.30 -3.24
C VAL A 104 13.52 0.94 -1.78
N CYS A 105 14.63 0.75 -1.07
CA CYS A 105 14.62 0.37 0.34
C CYS A 105 15.18 1.49 1.21
N HIS A 106 14.45 1.89 2.24
CA HIS A 106 14.91 2.86 3.21
C HIS A 106 14.79 2.35 4.65
N VAL A 107 15.95 2.18 5.29
CA VAL A 107 16.05 1.89 6.72
C VAL A 107 16.34 3.20 7.47
N ALA A 108 15.37 3.70 8.24
CA ALA A 108 15.52 4.90 9.04
C ALA A 108 16.42 4.64 10.25
N ARG A 109 17.47 5.46 10.37
CA ARG A 109 18.53 5.41 11.40
C ARG A 109 18.78 6.79 12.01
N PRO A 110 19.51 6.96 13.13
CA PRO A 110 19.78 8.28 13.68
C PRO A 110 20.56 9.09 12.64
N GLY A 111 20.19 10.36 12.44
CA GLY A 111 20.73 11.20 11.37
C GLY A 111 20.17 10.94 9.96
N ARG A 112 19.36 9.89 9.75
CA ARG A 112 18.67 9.58 8.49
C ARG A 112 17.23 9.11 8.75
N ARG A 113 16.45 9.92 9.46
CA ARG A 113 15.03 9.63 9.80
C ARG A 113 14.02 10.27 8.86
N ASN A 114 14.46 10.89 7.77
CA ASN A 114 13.55 11.57 6.84
C ASN A 114 12.48 10.59 6.35
N PRO A 115 11.19 10.97 6.36
CA PRO A 115 10.11 10.09 5.94
C PRO A 115 10.15 9.91 4.43
N SER A 116 10.95 8.95 3.95
CA SER A 116 11.14 8.69 2.51
C SER A 116 9.82 8.45 1.79
N TYR A 117 8.84 7.85 2.46
CA TYR A 117 7.50 7.67 1.93
C TYR A 117 6.80 8.99 1.63
N MET A 118 7.02 10.05 2.41
CA MET A 118 6.43 11.37 2.15
C MET A 118 7.09 12.03 0.94
N THR A 119 8.43 11.99 0.87
CA THR A 119 9.16 12.53 -0.28
C THR A 119 8.76 11.84 -1.59
N MET A 120 8.60 10.51 -1.56
CA MET A 120 8.15 9.74 -2.72
C MET A 120 6.68 10.01 -3.04
N ALA A 121 5.81 10.12 -2.04
CA ALA A 121 4.39 10.44 -2.23
C ALA A 121 4.16 11.84 -2.83
N CYS A 122 5.05 12.81 -2.57
CA CYS A 122 4.99 14.13 -3.22
C CYS A 122 5.34 14.10 -4.71
N ARG A 123 6.12 13.09 -5.15
CA ARG A 123 6.63 12.96 -6.52
C ARG A 123 5.87 11.91 -7.35
N ALA A 124 5.09 11.06 -6.70
CA ALA A 124 4.30 10.04 -7.36
C ALA A 124 3.05 10.63 -8.03
N ALA A 125 2.52 9.93 -9.04
CA ALA A 125 1.23 10.25 -9.63
C ALA A 125 0.09 9.66 -8.80
N LEU A 126 0.37 8.52 -8.16
CA LEU A 126 -0.52 7.76 -7.31
C LEU A 126 0.31 6.97 -6.29
N VAL A 127 -0.17 6.89 -5.05
CA VAL A 127 0.32 5.95 -4.05
C VAL A 127 -0.72 4.84 -3.85
N VAL A 128 -0.28 3.60 -4.02
CA VAL A 128 -1.02 2.39 -3.63
C VAL A 128 -0.26 1.76 -2.48
N SER A 129 -0.94 1.50 -1.38
CA SER A 129 -0.35 0.91 -0.17
C SER A 129 -1.20 -0.25 0.32
N GLU A 130 -0.57 -1.19 1.01
CA GLU A 130 -1.28 -2.17 1.84
C GLU A 130 -2.09 -1.42 2.92
N GLU A 131 -3.30 -1.89 3.24
CA GLU A 131 -4.13 -1.35 4.33
C GLU A 131 -3.42 -1.62 5.67
N PRO A 132 -3.10 -0.58 6.46
CA PRO A 132 -2.44 -0.75 7.74
C PRO A 132 -3.48 -0.91 8.87
N PHE A 133 -3.49 -2.07 9.53
CA PHE A 133 -4.42 -2.35 10.64
C PHE A 133 -3.90 -1.93 12.02
N THR A 134 -2.61 -1.57 12.15
CA THR A 134 -1.96 -1.33 13.44
C THR A 134 -1.05 -0.10 13.43
N ASN A 135 -0.82 0.47 14.60
CA ASN A 135 0.20 1.50 14.81
C ASN A 135 1.61 0.87 14.79
N PRO A 136 2.64 1.60 14.32
CA PRO A 136 2.61 2.97 13.80
C PRO A 136 2.18 3.08 12.33
N LEU A 137 1.95 1.95 11.65
CA LEU A 137 1.71 1.96 10.20
C LEU A 137 0.47 2.77 9.80
N LEU A 138 -0.57 2.70 10.63
CA LEU A 138 -1.80 3.47 10.49
C LEU A 138 -1.56 4.98 10.60
N GLU A 139 -0.67 5.41 11.50
CA GLU A 139 -0.33 6.82 11.67
C GLU A 139 0.42 7.38 10.47
N ASP A 140 1.37 6.64 9.88
CA ASP A 140 2.06 7.12 8.68
C ASP A 140 1.08 7.29 7.51
N ALA A 141 0.14 6.35 7.34
CA ALA A 141 -0.87 6.43 6.29
C ALA A 141 -1.81 7.63 6.51
N ARG A 142 -2.19 7.91 7.76
CA ARG A 142 -2.92 9.13 8.12
C ARG A 142 -2.12 10.39 7.78
N ARG A 143 -0.80 10.42 8.04
CA ARG A 143 0.05 11.57 7.69
C ARG A 143 0.06 11.83 6.18
N VAL A 144 0.13 10.79 5.35
CA VAL A 144 0.05 10.94 3.88
C VAL A 144 -1.34 11.39 3.44
N ALA A 145 -2.39 10.77 3.99
CA ALA A 145 -3.78 11.10 3.63
C ALA A 145 -4.15 12.56 3.95
N LEU A 146 -3.77 13.02 5.16
CA LEU A 146 -4.10 14.34 5.70
C LEU A 146 -3.07 15.42 5.37
N ALA A 147 -2.04 15.11 4.57
CA ALA A 147 -1.03 16.09 4.20
C ALA A 147 -1.69 17.32 3.53
N PRO A 148 -1.35 18.54 3.98
CA PRO A 148 -2.01 19.75 3.50
C PRO A 148 -1.65 20.06 2.04
N GLY A 149 -2.57 20.77 1.36
CA GLY A 149 -2.41 21.20 -0.01
C GLY A 149 -2.48 20.05 -1.03
N ASN A 150 -2.14 20.36 -2.28
CA ASN A 150 -2.19 19.41 -3.40
C ASN A 150 -0.83 18.77 -3.70
N GLY A 151 0.20 19.02 -2.89
CA GLY A 151 1.56 18.51 -3.12
C GLY A 151 1.70 16.99 -3.02
N VAL A 152 0.87 16.33 -2.20
CA VAL A 152 0.90 14.86 -2.02
C VAL A 152 -0.07 14.17 -2.96
N ALA A 153 0.40 13.09 -3.60
CA ALA A 153 -0.37 12.28 -4.54
C ALA A 153 -1.62 11.65 -3.90
N PRO A 154 -2.60 11.21 -4.70
CA PRO A 154 -3.72 10.41 -4.21
C PRO A 154 -3.20 9.14 -3.53
N LEU A 155 -3.94 8.66 -2.53
CA LEU A 155 -3.61 7.46 -1.77
C LEU A 155 -4.79 6.49 -1.81
N ALA A 156 -4.51 5.29 -2.31
CA ALA A 156 -5.37 4.13 -2.20
C ALA A 156 -4.74 3.10 -1.25
N LEU A 157 -5.54 2.60 -0.33
CA LEU A 157 -5.20 1.50 0.56
C LEU A 157 -5.89 0.24 0.06
N VAL A 158 -5.19 -0.89 0.10
CA VAL A 158 -5.71 -2.17 -0.39
C VAL A 158 -5.49 -3.24 0.66
N ASP A 159 -6.56 -3.94 1.05
CA ASP A 159 -6.47 -5.07 1.97
C ASP A 159 -5.80 -6.28 1.29
N ALA A 160 -4.53 -6.48 1.63
CA ALA A 160 -3.69 -7.59 1.19
C ALA A 160 -3.44 -8.63 2.29
N SER A 161 -4.08 -8.51 3.46
CA SER A 161 -3.85 -9.39 4.62
C SER A 161 -5.06 -10.25 4.95
N CYS A 162 -6.27 -9.81 4.65
CA CYS A 162 -7.49 -10.56 4.94
C CYS A 162 -8.02 -11.30 3.71
N VAL A 163 -8.51 -12.52 3.90
CA VAL A 163 -9.23 -13.27 2.84
C VAL A 163 -10.49 -12.50 2.47
N LEU A 164 -11.33 -12.20 3.46
CA LEU A 164 -12.44 -11.26 3.33
C LEU A 164 -11.94 -9.85 3.68
N PRO A 165 -12.03 -8.85 2.79
CA PRO A 165 -11.59 -7.51 3.11
C PRO A 165 -12.23 -6.99 4.40
N ALA A 166 -11.42 -6.50 5.34
CA ALA A 166 -11.88 -6.11 6.68
C ALA A 166 -13.03 -5.08 6.62
N ARG A 167 -13.04 -4.21 5.61
CA ARG A 167 -14.09 -3.21 5.38
C ARG A 167 -15.47 -3.78 5.03
N LEU A 168 -15.56 -5.04 4.61
CA LEU A 168 -16.83 -5.72 4.35
C LEU A 168 -17.42 -6.32 5.63
N CYS A 169 -16.62 -6.51 6.68
CA CYS A 169 -17.12 -6.92 7.98
C CYS A 169 -17.89 -5.76 8.63
N PRO A 170 -19.16 -5.94 9.03
CA PRO A 170 -19.89 -4.89 9.70
C PRO A 170 -19.23 -4.50 11.03
N PRO A 171 -19.21 -3.21 11.41
CA PRO A 171 -18.58 -2.75 12.64
C PRO A 171 -19.04 -3.53 13.88
N GLY A 172 -18.09 -3.98 14.69
CA GLY A 172 -18.33 -4.70 15.94
C GLY A 172 -18.67 -6.18 15.79
N LYS A 173 -18.82 -6.69 14.56
CA LYS A 173 -19.03 -8.13 14.32
C LYS A 173 -17.73 -8.94 14.36
N ASP A 174 -16.59 -8.28 14.22
CA ASP A 174 -15.24 -8.84 14.34
C ASP A 174 -14.78 -9.10 15.78
N LEU A 175 -15.56 -8.68 16.79
CA LEU A 175 -15.19 -8.84 18.21
C LEU A 175 -15.34 -10.28 18.73
N ARG A 176 -16.14 -11.12 18.06
CA ARG A 176 -16.39 -12.52 18.43
C ARG A 176 -16.48 -13.39 17.19
N ALA A 177 -15.85 -14.57 17.23
CA ALA A 177 -15.80 -15.48 16.08
C ALA A 177 -17.19 -15.85 15.50
N TYR A 178 -18.15 -16.22 16.36
CA TYR A 178 -19.50 -16.58 15.90
C TYR A 178 -20.25 -15.40 15.27
N ALA A 179 -20.02 -14.17 15.76
CA ALA A 179 -20.65 -12.96 15.24
C ALA A 179 -20.06 -12.59 13.87
N PHE A 180 -18.73 -12.74 13.73
CA PHE A 180 -18.03 -12.57 12.46
C PHE A 180 -18.54 -13.57 11.43
N GLU A 181 -18.61 -14.86 11.79
CA GLU A 181 -19.09 -15.91 10.91
C GLU A 181 -20.55 -15.68 10.46
N ALA A 182 -21.45 -15.35 11.40
CA ALA A 182 -22.84 -15.04 11.06
C ALA A 182 -22.95 -13.83 10.13
N ALA A 183 -22.13 -12.80 10.34
CA ALA A 183 -22.15 -11.58 9.54
C ALA A 183 -21.50 -11.73 8.16
N THR A 184 -20.64 -12.73 7.96
CA THR A 184 -19.84 -12.90 6.73
C THR A 184 -20.21 -14.15 5.92
N LYS A 185 -21.26 -14.87 6.34
CA LYS A 185 -21.69 -16.14 5.73
C LYS A 185 -21.99 -16.05 4.22
N ALA A 186 -22.50 -14.91 3.75
CA ALA A 186 -22.80 -14.69 2.33
C ALA A 186 -21.58 -14.33 1.48
N SER A 187 -20.44 -14.05 2.11
CA SER A 187 -19.17 -13.68 1.48
C SER A 187 -18.15 -14.84 1.50
N ARG A 188 -18.56 -16.01 2.00
CA ARG A 188 -17.78 -17.26 1.97
C ARG A 188 -18.06 -18.06 0.71
#